data_AF-A0A8S2G7T8-F1
#
_entry.id   AF-A0A8S2G7T8-F1
#
_cell.length_a   1.000
_cell.length_b   1.000
_cell.length_c   1.000
_cell.angle_alpha   90.00
_cell.angle_beta   90.00
_cell.angle_gamma   90.00
#
_symmetry.space_group_name_H-M   'P 1'
#
loop_
_entity.id
_entity.type
_entity.pdbx_description
1 polymer ?
#
loop_
_entity_poly.entity_id
_entity_poly.type
_entity_poly.pdbx_seq_one_letter_code
_entity_poly.pdbx_strand_id
1 'polypeptide(L)'
;MHLNPLSVLQTLEEHLPDNAILVADGGDFVATGAYVLRPRSPRSWLDPGAFGTLGVGGGFALGAKIVRPECEVWIVYGDGSCGYSLMEYDTFLRHKTPIISIVGNDACWNQIARDQVPLLG
;
A
#
# COMPACT_ATOMS: atom_id res chain seq x y z
N MET A 1 8.70 -6.17 -19.81
CA MET A 1 9.83 -5.69 -18.98
C MET A 1 9.33 -5.64 -17.55
N HIS A 2 9.97 -6.33 -16.62
CA HIS A 2 9.58 -6.29 -15.20
C HIS A 2 10.40 -5.22 -14.48
N LEU A 3 9.74 -4.46 -13.60
CA LEU A 3 10.43 -3.51 -12.71
C LEU A 3 10.93 -4.25 -11.48
N ASN A 4 12.12 -3.90 -11.01
CA ASN A 4 12.61 -4.40 -9.72
C ASN A 4 11.82 -3.70 -8.59
N PRO A 5 11.11 -4.44 -7.72
CA PRO A 5 10.27 -3.84 -6.69
C PRO A 5 11.07 -3.02 -5.67
N LEU A 6 12.31 -3.43 -5.35
CA LEU A 6 13.18 -2.68 -4.44
C LEU A 6 13.56 -1.32 -5.05
N SER A 7 13.92 -1.30 -6.33
CA SER A 7 14.24 -0.05 -7.03
C SER A 7 13.04 0.89 -7.05
N VAL A 8 11.83 0.37 -7.30
CA VAL A 8 10.59 1.17 -7.26
C VAL A 8 10.36 1.77 -5.88
N LEU A 9 10.51 0.98 -4.82
CA LEU A 9 10.29 1.43 -3.44
C LEU A 9 11.36 2.42 -2.96
N GLN A 10 12.62 2.25 -3.40
CA GLN A 10 13.70 3.21 -3.12
C GLN A 10 13.43 4.55 -3.81
N THR A 11 13.04 4.52 -5.08
CA THR A 11 12.65 5.74 -5.80
C THR A 11 11.43 6.39 -5.16
N LEU A 12 10.45 5.62 -4.70
CA LEU A 12 9.32 6.16 -3.94
C LEU A 12 9.79 6.87 -2.67
N GLU A 13 10.64 6.24 -1.85
CA GLU A 13 11.17 6.83 -0.62
C GLU A 13 11.87 8.18 -0.87
N GLU A 14 12.63 8.30 -1.96
CA GLU A 14 13.31 9.55 -2.35
C GLU A 14 12.33 10.70 -2.68
N HIS A 15 11.10 10.38 -3.07
CA HIS A 15 10.09 11.36 -3.50
C HIS A 15 8.97 11.59 -2.48
N LEU A 16 8.88 10.78 -1.41
CA LEU A 16 7.86 10.96 -0.38
C LEU A 16 8.05 12.30 0.36
N PRO A 17 6.99 13.13 0.47
CA PRO A 17 7.09 14.38 1.19
C PRO A 17 7.12 14.17 2.71
N ASP A 18 7.61 15.17 3.44
CA ASP A 18 7.72 15.09 4.91
C ASP A 18 6.37 14.99 5.64
N ASN A 19 5.27 15.38 4.99
CA ASN A 19 3.90 15.26 5.51
C ASN A 19 3.16 13.99 5.03
N ALA A 20 3.87 13.01 4.47
CA ALA A 20 3.26 11.78 3.96
C ALA A 20 2.71 10.88 5.09
N ILE A 21 1.53 10.30 4.83
CA ILE A 21 0.99 9.15 5.57
C ILE A 21 0.97 7.96 4.62
N LEU A 22 1.61 6.88 5.04
CA LEU A 22 1.68 5.64 4.28
C LEU A 22 0.64 4.65 4.81
N VAL A 23 -0.13 4.08 3.90
CA VAL A 23 -1.04 2.96 4.15
C VAL A 23 -0.52 1.75 3.40
N ALA A 24 -0.20 0.67 4.11
CA ALA A 24 0.36 -0.56 3.55
C ALA A 24 -0.72 -1.65 3.53
N ASP A 25 -1.02 -2.19 2.35
CA ASP A 25 -2.01 -3.26 2.18
C ASP A 25 -1.58 -4.21 1.06
N GLY A 26 -1.07 -5.39 1.42
CA GLY A 26 -0.61 -6.39 0.46
C GLY A 26 0.36 -7.40 1.05
N GLY A 27 0.91 -8.26 0.19
CA GLY A 27 1.89 -9.28 0.54
C GLY A 27 3.33 -8.84 0.27
N ASP A 28 4.09 -9.67 -0.46
CA ASP A 28 5.54 -9.52 -0.70
C ASP A 28 6.02 -8.11 -1.09
N PHE A 29 5.31 -7.44 -2.00
CA PHE A 29 5.67 -6.07 -2.40
C PHE A 29 5.59 -5.08 -1.23
N VAL A 30 4.53 -5.18 -0.43
CA VAL A 30 4.29 -4.31 0.74
C VAL A 30 5.21 -4.69 1.89
N ALA A 31 5.46 -5.99 2.10
CA ALA A 31 6.45 -6.47 3.06
C ALA A 31 7.85 -5.92 2.74
N THR A 32 8.24 -5.89 1.46
CA THR A 32 9.47 -5.22 1.02
C THR A 32 9.41 -3.72 1.32
N GLY A 33 8.27 -3.08 1.07
CA GLY A 33 8.01 -1.67 1.40
C GLY A 33 8.26 -1.34 2.87
N ALA A 34 7.87 -2.21 3.81
CA ALA A 34 8.06 -2.00 5.24
C ALA A 34 9.55 -1.93 5.65
N TYR A 35 10.46 -2.54 4.89
CA TYR A 35 11.91 -2.45 5.14
C TYR A 35 12.56 -1.22 4.48
N VAL A 36 11.92 -0.65 3.45
CA VAL A 36 12.49 0.40 2.61
C VAL A 36 11.95 1.78 2.97
N LEU A 37 10.62 1.89 3.10
CA LEU A 37 9.92 3.15 3.31
C LEU A 37 10.06 3.64 4.76
N ARG A 38 10.18 4.95 4.94
CA ARG A 38 10.39 5.58 6.25
C ARG A 38 9.24 6.54 6.59
N PRO A 39 8.36 6.17 7.54
CA PRO A 39 7.32 7.05 8.04
C PRO A 39 7.94 8.29 8.68
N ARG A 40 7.43 9.47 8.31
CA ARG A 40 8.01 10.77 8.71
C ARG A 40 7.59 11.22 10.10
N SER A 41 6.56 10.60 10.70
CA SER A 41 6.12 10.91 12.06
C SER A 41 5.40 9.74 12.74
N PRO A 42 5.22 9.76 14.07
CA PRO A 42 4.39 8.77 14.74
C PRO A 42 2.97 8.76 14.17
N ARG A 43 2.44 7.56 13.91
CA ARG A 43 1.12 7.33 13.27
C ARG A 43 1.04 7.77 11.81
N SER A 44 2.16 7.85 11.09
CA SER A 44 2.18 8.05 9.64
C SER A 44 2.47 6.76 8.85
N TRP A 45 2.32 5.60 9.50
CA TRP A 45 2.30 4.27 8.89
C TRP A 45 1.09 3.51 9.43
N LEU A 46 0.24 3.07 8.52
CA LEU A 46 -0.97 2.30 8.83
C LEU A 46 -0.89 1.00 8.05
N ASP A 47 -1.04 -0.13 8.73
CA ASP A 47 -1.02 -1.47 8.14
C ASP A 47 -2.04 -2.37 8.87
N PRO A 48 -2.38 -3.57 8.35
CA PRO A 48 -3.37 -4.44 8.99
C PRO A 48 -2.92 -5.06 10.32
N GLY A 49 -1.71 -4.73 10.80
CA GLY A 49 -1.14 -5.21 12.05
C GLY A 49 -1.07 -6.74 12.11
N ALA A 50 -1.31 -7.26 13.31
CA ALA A 50 -1.17 -8.69 13.59
C ALA A 50 -2.13 -9.59 12.80
N PHE A 51 -3.25 -9.07 12.30
CA PHE A 51 -4.24 -9.87 11.58
C PHE A 51 -3.92 -10.02 10.09
N GLY A 52 -3.08 -9.16 9.52
CA GLY A 52 -2.71 -9.25 8.10
C GLY A 52 -3.91 -9.19 7.14
N THR A 53 -5.02 -8.56 7.54
CA THR A 53 -6.25 -8.48 6.74
C THR A 53 -6.04 -7.64 5.49
N LEU A 54 -6.16 -8.27 4.31
CA LEU A 54 -6.10 -7.56 3.03
C LEU A 54 -7.38 -6.75 2.80
N GLY A 55 -7.25 -5.63 2.07
CA GLY A 55 -8.36 -4.75 1.71
C GLY A 55 -8.61 -3.63 2.72
N VAL A 56 -7.76 -3.48 3.75
CA VAL A 56 -7.82 -2.37 4.71
C VAL A 56 -7.44 -1.03 4.08
N GLY A 57 -6.69 -1.04 2.97
CA GLY A 57 -6.02 0.12 2.41
C GLY A 57 -6.98 1.28 2.12
N GLY A 58 -8.11 0.99 1.46
CA GLY A 58 -9.04 2.03 1.05
C GLY A 58 -9.67 2.76 2.23
N GLY A 59 -10.19 2.01 3.21
CA GLY A 59 -10.80 2.56 4.41
C GLY A 59 -9.81 3.31 5.31
N PHE A 60 -8.60 2.76 5.48
CA PHE A 60 -7.56 3.42 6.28
C PHE A 60 -7.10 4.73 5.63
N ALA A 61 -6.95 4.77 4.31
CA ALA A 61 -6.58 5.98 3.58
C ALA A 61 -7.65 7.06 3.68
N LEU A 62 -8.94 6.70 3.53
CA LEU A 62 -10.05 7.62 3.72
C LEU A 62 -10.03 8.24 5.12
N GLY A 63 -9.93 7.40 6.16
CA GLY A 63 -9.88 7.84 7.54
C GLY A 63 -8.68 8.75 7.82
N ALA A 64 -7.50 8.37 7.33
CA ALA A 64 -6.28 9.17 7.45
C ALA A 64 -6.44 10.55 6.82
N LYS A 65 -7.00 10.62 5.60
CA LYS A 65 -7.19 11.89 4.89
C LYS A 65 -8.23 12.79 5.54
N ILE A 66 -9.31 12.22 6.08
CA ILE A 66 -10.34 12.99 6.81
C ILE A 66 -9.76 13.58 8.11
N VAL A 67 -8.98 12.80 8.86
CA VAL A 67 -8.39 13.25 10.14
C VAL A 67 -7.20 14.19 9.93
N ARG A 68 -6.47 14.04 8.82
CA ARG A 68 -5.28 14.82 8.46
C ARG A 68 -5.43 15.37 7.04
N PRO A 69 -6.31 16.37 6.82
CA PRO A 69 -6.61 16.88 5.48
C PRO A 69 -5.39 17.47 4.75
N GLU A 70 -4.44 18.04 5.50
CA GLU A 70 -3.21 18.64 4.96
C GLU A 70 -2.10 17.63 4.64
N CYS A 71 -2.25 16.36 5.04
CA CYS A 71 -1.25 15.32 4.76
C CYS A 71 -1.47 14.71 3.38
N GLU A 72 -0.37 14.33 2.72
CA GLU A 72 -0.43 13.54 1.50
C GLU A 72 -0.55 12.05 1.87
N VAL A 73 -1.64 11.41 1.46
CA VAL A 73 -1.90 10.01 1.82
C VAL A 73 -1.58 9.12 0.64
N TRP A 74 -0.66 8.18 0.87
CA TRP A 74 -0.18 7.22 -0.09
C TRP A 74 -0.60 5.82 0.33
N ILE A 75 -1.21 5.06 -0.58
CA ILE A 75 -1.43 3.63 -0.38
C ILE A 75 -0.40 2.84 -1.19
N VAL A 76 0.27 1.91 -0.53
CA VAL A 76 1.18 0.94 -1.14
C VAL A 76 0.46 -0.40 -1.15
N TYR A 77 0.07 -0.83 -2.35
CA TYR A 77 -0.73 -2.02 -2.59
C TYR A 77 0.08 -3.16 -3.20
N GLY A 78 -0.27 -4.41 -2.86
CA GLY A 78 -0.20 -5.51 -3.83
C GLY A 78 -1.41 -5.47 -4.78
N ASP A 79 -1.29 -5.97 -6.00
CA ASP A 79 -2.40 -6.06 -6.97
C ASP A 79 -3.63 -6.79 -6.44
N GLY A 80 -3.45 -7.94 -5.81
CA GLY A 80 -4.55 -8.71 -5.23
C GLY A 80 -5.28 -7.97 -4.11
N SER A 81 -4.55 -7.29 -3.21
CA SER A 81 -5.12 -6.43 -2.17
C SER A 81 -5.81 -5.18 -2.73
N CYS A 82 -5.24 -4.58 -3.79
CA CYS A 82 -5.85 -3.44 -4.48
C CYS A 82 -7.24 -3.79 -4.98
N GLY A 83 -7.45 -5.01 -5.49
CA GLY A 83 -8.73 -5.52 -5.96
C GLY A 83 -9.88 -5.38 -4.95
N TYR A 84 -9.61 -5.48 -3.64
CA TYR A 84 -10.63 -5.27 -2.60
C TYR A 84 -11.00 -3.79 -2.39
N SER A 85 -10.08 -2.87 -2.70
CA SER A 85 -10.23 -1.43 -2.44
C SER A 85 -10.58 -0.60 -3.67
N LEU A 86 -10.61 -1.16 -4.88
CA LEU A 86 -10.84 -0.39 -6.12
C LEU A 86 -12.14 0.43 -6.10
N MET A 87 -13.20 -0.08 -5.48
CA MET A 87 -14.48 0.64 -5.38
C MET A 87 -14.39 1.90 -4.51
N GLU A 88 -13.42 1.98 -3.58
CA GLU A 88 -13.28 3.14 -2.69
C GLU A 88 -12.80 4.41 -3.40
N TYR A 89 -12.26 4.30 -4.62
CA TYR A 89 -11.91 5.49 -5.40
C TYR A 89 -13.13 6.34 -5.77
N ASP A 90 -14.31 5.71 -5.94
CA ASP A 90 -15.57 6.43 -6.07
C ASP A 90 -15.87 7.22 -4.79
N THR A 91 -15.67 6.61 -3.62
CA THR A 91 -15.77 7.30 -2.32
C THR A 91 -14.78 8.46 -2.23
N PHE A 92 -13.51 8.25 -2.59
CA PHE A 92 -12.49 9.30 -2.52
C PHE A 92 -12.87 10.52 -3.36
N LEU A 93 -13.40 10.29 -4.57
CA LEU A 93 -13.87 11.35 -5.45
C LEU A 93 -15.09 12.08 -4.88
N ARG A 94 -16.12 11.35 -4.43
CA ARG A 94 -17.34 11.94 -3.84
C ARG A 94 -17.05 12.78 -2.61
N HIS A 95 -16.08 12.37 -1.79
CA HIS A 95 -15.70 13.05 -0.56
C HIS A 95 -14.55 14.06 -0.74
N LYS A 96 -14.04 14.22 -1.97
CA LYS A 96 -12.91 15.12 -2.30
C LYS A 96 -11.68 14.86 -1.42
N THR A 97 -11.40 13.59 -1.15
CA THR A 97 -10.22 13.15 -0.39
C THR A 97 -9.19 12.62 -1.37
N PRO A 98 -8.26 13.45 -1.89
CA PRO A 98 -7.26 12.98 -2.84
C PRO A 98 -6.31 12.00 -2.15
N ILE A 99 -6.23 10.79 -2.71
CA ILE A 99 -5.36 9.70 -2.26
C ILE A 99 -4.49 9.28 -3.44
N ILE A 100 -3.20 9.04 -3.19
CA ILE A 100 -2.28 8.50 -4.18
C ILE A 100 -2.09 7.02 -3.90
N SER A 101 -2.04 6.18 -4.94
CA SER A 101 -1.80 4.75 -4.77
C SER A 101 -0.76 4.22 -5.71
N ILE A 102 0.08 3.34 -5.19
CA ILE A 102 1.09 2.59 -5.94
C ILE A 102 0.76 1.12 -5.82
N VAL A 103 0.58 0.45 -6.95
CA VAL A 103 0.22 -0.97 -7.00
C VAL A 103 1.42 -1.76 -7.53
N GLY A 104 2.02 -2.58 -6.67
CA GLY A 104 2.95 -3.61 -7.08
C GLY A 104 2.19 -4.72 -7.78
N ASN A 105 2.29 -4.77 -9.11
CA ASN A 105 1.55 -5.72 -9.94
C ASN A 105 2.48 -6.74 -10.58
N ASP A 106 2.53 -7.93 -9.97
CA ASP A 106 3.19 -9.12 -10.53
C ASP A 106 2.19 -10.17 -11.06
N ALA A 107 0.89 -9.83 -11.07
CA ALA A 107 -0.22 -10.67 -11.48
C ALA A 107 -0.29 -12.01 -10.71
N CYS A 108 0.16 -12.03 -9.46
CA CYS A 108 0.27 -13.26 -8.67
C CYS A 108 0.06 -13.02 -7.17
N TRP A 109 -0.45 -14.04 -6.48
CA TRP A 109 -0.39 -14.10 -5.02
C TRP A 109 1.00 -14.57 -4.56
N ASN A 110 2.04 -13.81 -4.91
CA ASN A 110 3.43 -14.30 -4.90
C ASN A 110 3.92 -14.74 -3.50
N GLN A 111 3.51 -14.04 -2.45
CA GLN A 111 3.82 -14.43 -1.06
C GLN A 111 3.34 -15.85 -0.72
N ILE A 112 2.23 -16.28 -1.32
CA ILE A 112 1.66 -17.62 -1.13
C ILE A 112 2.26 -18.59 -2.14
N ALA A 113 2.34 -18.18 -3.41
CA ALA A 113 2.83 -19.00 -4.51
C ALA A 113 4.30 -19.45 -4.31
N ARG A 114 5.12 -18.59 -3.68
CA ARG A 114 6.53 -18.89 -3.38
C ARG A 114 6.72 -20.21 -2.64
N ASP A 115 5.84 -20.51 -1.68
CA ASP A 115 5.91 -21.75 -0.91
C ASP A 115 5.01 -22.84 -1.49
N GLN A 116 3.82 -22.47 -1.99
CA GLN A 116 2.86 -23.45 -2.48
C GLN A 116 3.29 -24.12 -3.79
N VAL A 117 3.85 -23.41 -4.75
CA VAL A 117 4.25 -23.99 -6.04
C VAL A 117 5.34 -25.07 -5.86
N PRO A 118 6.42 -24.84 -5.08
CA PRO A 118 7.37 -25.91 -4.78
C PRO A 118 6.77 -27.11 -4.03
N LEU A 119 5.78 -26.89 -3.16
CA LEU A 119 5.17 -27.94 -2.33
C LEU A 119 4.10 -28.76 -3.06
N LEU A 120 3.32 -28.15 -3.95
CA LEU A 120 2.11 -28.73 -4.53
C LEU A 120 2.25 -29.06 -6.03
N GLY A 121 3.27 -28.52 -6.71
CA GLY A 121 3.40 -28.57 -8.18
C GLY A 121 2.52 -27.55 -8.87
#